data_AF-A0A3B8MFC0-F1
#
_entry.id   AF-A0A3B8MFC0-F1
#
_cell.length_a   1.000
_cell.length_b   1.000
_cell.length_c   1.000
_cell.angle_alpha   90.00
_cell.angle_beta   90.00
_cell.angle_gamma   90.00
#
_symmetry.space_group_name_H-M   'P 1'
#
loop_
_entity.id
_entity.type
_entity.pdbx_description
1 polymer ?
#
loop_
_entity_poly.entity_id
_entity_poly.type
_entity_poly.pdbx_seq_one_letter_code
_entity_poly.pdbx_strand_id
1 'polypeptide(L)'
;MDPLVDVARQIDFVGRIKKHFPDVLLVGTAYSYLQEYLAHVGQAAVRQGLVDFVGLGRVVLSYPDLPVDVLKDGELTTRKICRTFSDCTTAPRNGMISGCFPLDPFYKKTPEGATLRELKKETPL
;
A
#
# COMPACT_ATOMS: atom_id res chain seq x y z
N MET A 1 -4.49 -11.26 -13.86
CA MET A 1 -5.15 -10.17 -13.10
C MET A 1 -4.21 -8.98 -13.18
N ASP A 2 -4.67 -7.82 -13.64
CA ASP A 2 -3.84 -6.62 -13.82
C ASP A 2 -4.10 -5.65 -12.65
N PRO A 3 -3.11 -5.43 -11.75
CA PRO A 3 -3.31 -4.60 -10.57
C PRO A 3 -3.73 -3.17 -10.88
N LEU A 4 -3.31 -2.58 -12.02
CA LEU A 4 -3.67 -1.21 -12.37
C LEU A 4 -5.13 -1.13 -12.83
N VAL A 5 -5.59 -2.12 -13.60
CA VAL A 5 -7.00 -2.22 -14.00
C VAL A 5 -7.90 -2.41 -12.78
N ASP A 6 -7.48 -3.24 -11.83
CA ASP A 6 -8.29 -3.51 -10.64
C ASP A 6 -8.35 -2.31 -9.68
N VAL A 7 -7.24 -1.57 -9.50
CA VAL A 7 -7.24 -0.33 -8.74
C VAL A 7 -8.13 0.72 -9.41
N ALA A 8 -8.06 0.87 -10.75
CA ALA A 8 -8.93 1.80 -11.47
C ALA A 8 -10.42 1.44 -11.29
N ARG A 9 -10.76 0.14 -11.39
CA ARG A 9 -12.12 -0.35 -11.15
C ARG A 9 -12.58 -0.07 -9.72
N GLN A 10 -11.72 -0.27 -8.73
CA GLN A 10 -12.03 0.01 -7.34
C GLN A 10 -12.30 1.50 -7.09
N ILE A 11 -11.47 2.39 -7.66
CA ILE A 11 -11.64 3.85 -7.54
C ILE A 11 -12.96 4.29 -8.16
N ASP A 12 -13.28 3.82 -9.38
CA ASP A 12 -14.55 4.14 -10.06
C ASP A 12 -15.76 3.66 -9.23
N PHE A 13 -15.72 2.43 -8.74
CA PHE A 13 -16.81 1.87 -7.94
C PHE A 13 -17.04 2.67 -6.65
N VAL A 14 -15.98 2.99 -5.90
CA VAL A 14 -16.08 3.79 -4.67
C VAL A 14 -16.57 5.21 -4.97
N GLY A 15 -16.13 5.81 -6.08
CA GLY A 15 -16.61 7.13 -6.52
C GLY A 15 -18.11 7.14 -6.81
N ARG A 16 -18.67 6.07 -7.41
CA ARG A 16 -20.12 5.92 -7.60
C ARG A 16 -20.87 5.82 -6.28
N ILE A 17 -20.31 5.12 -5.29
CA ILE A 17 -20.88 5.06 -3.93
C ILE A 17 -20.89 6.46 -3.32
N LYS A 18 -19.77 7.19 -3.36
CA LYS A 18 -19.67 8.55 -2.82
C LYS A 18 -20.68 9.51 -3.45
N LYS A 19 -20.89 9.40 -4.77
CA LYS A 19 -21.90 10.18 -5.49
C LYS A 19 -23.32 9.89 -5.01
N HIS A 20 -23.64 8.64 -4.68
CA HIS A 20 -24.98 8.26 -4.23
C HIS A 20 -25.22 8.56 -2.73
N PHE A 21 -24.16 8.52 -1.93
CA PHE A 21 -24.20 8.75 -0.48
C PHE A 21 -23.17 9.83 -0.08
N PRO A 22 -23.41 11.11 -0.40
CA PRO A 22 -22.43 12.18 -0.23
C PRO A 22 -22.01 12.40 1.22
N ASP A 23 -22.90 12.16 2.18
CA ASP A 23 -22.65 12.36 3.61
C ASP A 23 -21.87 11.22 4.27
N VAL A 24 -21.73 10.07 3.59
CA VAL A 24 -20.94 8.95 4.10
C VAL A 24 -19.46 9.23 3.85
N LEU A 25 -18.67 9.20 4.91
CA LEU A 25 -17.22 9.33 4.82
C LEU A 25 -16.60 8.02 4.32
N LEU A 26 -15.81 8.10 3.25
CA LEU A 26 -15.18 6.97 2.59
C LEU A 26 -13.66 7.11 2.56
N VAL A 27 -12.97 5.99 2.81
CA VAL A 27 -11.51 5.88 2.76
C VAL A 27 -11.11 5.04 1.54
N GLY A 28 -10.41 5.66 0.59
CA GLY A 28 -9.82 4.97 -0.57
C GLY A 28 -8.58 4.19 -0.15
N THR A 29 -8.52 2.88 -0.44
CA THR A 29 -7.42 2.00 -0.05
C THR A 29 -6.89 1.21 -1.25
N ALA A 30 -5.90 0.34 -1.02
CA ALA A 30 -5.27 -0.52 -2.04
C ALA A 30 -4.40 0.20 -3.09
N TYR A 31 -4.07 1.47 -2.88
CA TYR A 31 -3.28 2.29 -3.83
C TYR A 31 -1.80 1.93 -3.90
N SER A 32 -1.28 0.98 -3.10
CA SER A 32 0.14 0.61 -3.13
C SER A 32 0.60 0.07 -4.50
N TYR A 33 -0.29 -0.47 -5.34
CA TYR A 33 0.07 -0.88 -6.71
C TYR A 33 0.33 0.31 -7.66
N LEU A 34 -0.07 1.53 -7.30
CA LEU A 34 0.21 2.74 -8.06
C LEU A 34 1.64 3.24 -7.88
N GLN A 35 2.38 2.69 -6.92
CA GLN A 35 3.81 2.96 -6.68
C GLN A 35 4.09 4.48 -6.60
N GLU A 36 4.97 5.01 -7.46
CA GLU A 36 5.32 6.43 -7.53
C GLU A 36 4.11 7.35 -7.84
N TYR A 37 3.03 6.82 -8.44
CA TYR A 37 1.82 7.58 -8.74
C TYR A 37 0.80 7.61 -7.60
N LEU A 38 1.04 6.92 -6.49
CA LEU A 38 0.11 6.82 -5.37
C LEU A 38 -0.36 8.20 -4.89
N ALA A 39 0.55 9.14 -4.67
CA ALA A 39 0.22 10.47 -4.18
C ALA A 39 -0.57 11.30 -5.22
N HIS A 40 -0.24 11.15 -6.51
CA HIS A 40 -0.93 11.85 -7.60
C HIS A 40 -2.37 11.36 -7.79
N VAL A 41 -2.58 10.05 -7.75
CA VAL A 41 -3.93 9.49 -7.84
C VAL A 41 -4.71 9.75 -6.55
N GLY A 42 -4.07 9.63 -5.39
CA GLY A 42 -4.69 9.91 -4.09
C GLY A 42 -5.22 11.33 -3.98
N GLN A 43 -4.40 12.34 -4.33
CA GLN A 43 -4.86 13.74 -4.32
C GLN A 43 -5.99 13.99 -5.32
N ALA A 44 -5.96 13.33 -6.49
CA ALA A 44 -7.01 13.47 -7.50
C ALA A 44 -8.33 12.88 -7.00
N ALA A 45 -8.29 11.69 -6.37
CA ALA A 45 -9.47 11.04 -5.82
C ALA A 45 -10.16 11.89 -4.75
N VAL A 46 -9.38 12.54 -3.86
CA VAL A 46 -9.92 13.46 -2.85
C VAL A 46 -10.48 14.74 -3.49
N ARG A 47 -9.72 15.39 -4.38
CA ARG A 47 -10.15 16.64 -5.04
C ARG A 47 -11.39 16.49 -5.91
N GLN A 48 -11.59 15.30 -6.50
CA GLN A 48 -12.76 14.99 -7.33
C GLN A 48 -13.95 14.48 -6.49
N GLY A 49 -13.82 14.41 -5.16
CA GLY A 49 -14.89 13.93 -4.29
C GLY A 49 -15.22 12.45 -4.49
N LEU A 50 -14.24 11.63 -4.91
CA LEU A 50 -14.42 10.17 -5.04
C LEU A 50 -14.30 9.48 -3.67
N VAL A 51 -13.47 10.05 -2.77
CA VAL A 51 -13.25 9.61 -1.39
C VAL A 51 -12.94 10.83 -0.52
N ASP A 52 -13.13 10.72 0.79
CA ASP A 52 -12.80 11.77 1.75
C ASP A 52 -11.36 11.65 2.25
N PHE A 53 -10.86 10.42 2.34
CA PHE A 53 -9.50 10.12 2.82
C PHE A 53 -8.81 9.08 1.94
N VAL A 54 -7.47 9.11 1.93
CA VAL A 54 -6.64 8.05 1.36
C VAL A 54 -6.03 7.24 2.50
N GLY A 55 -6.39 5.97 2.58
CA GLY A 55 -5.88 5.03 3.57
C GLY A 55 -4.61 4.34 3.07
N LEU A 56 -3.55 4.43 3.88
CA LEU A 56 -2.26 3.79 3.61
C LEU A 56 -2.07 2.56 4.49
N GLY A 57 -1.96 1.38 3.87
CA GLY A 57 -1.72 0.12 4.57
C GLY A 57 -0.26 -0.31 4.47
N ARG A 58 0.00 -1.33 3.64
CA ARG A 58 1.32 -1.99 3.48
C ARG A 58 2.49 -1.04 3.20
N VAL A 59 2.25 0.13 2.60
CA VAL A 59 3.29 1.12 2.31
C VAL A 59 3.85 1.78 3.58
N VAL A 60 3.05 1.90 4.64
CA VAL A 60 3.49 2.49 5.93
C VAL A 60 4.57 1.62 6.58
N LEU A 61 4.56 0.30 6.32
CA LEU A 61 5.56 -0.63 6.87
C LEU A 61 6.96 -0.42 6.28
N SER A 62 7.07 0.13 5.08
CA SER A 62 8.36 0.42 4.42
C SER A 62 8.67 1.91 4.33
N TYR A 63 7.63 2.76 4.42
CA TYR A 63 7.70 4.20 4.27
C TYR A 63 6.69 4.91 5.21
N PRO A 64 6.94 4.92 6.53
CA PRO A 64 6.03 5.53 7.50
C PRO A 64 5.88 7.04 7.31
N ASP A 65 6.95 7.73 6.90
CA ASP A 65 6.97 9.18 6.70
C ASP A 65 6.30 9.63 5.38
N LEU A 66 5.82 8.71 4.54
CA LEU A 66 5.27 9.01 3.22
C LEU A 66 4.26 10.18 3.24
N PRO A 67 3.26 10.24 4.15
CA PRO A 67 2.32 11.36 4.18
C PRO A 67 3.01 12.71 4.40
N VAL A 68 4.02 12.76 5.27
CA VAL A 68 4.72 14.01 5.59
C VAL A 68 5.54 14.45 4.40
N ASP A 69 6.34 13.56 3.82
CA ASP A 69 7.22 13.85 2.69
C ASP A 69 6.42 14.36 1.48
N VAL A 70 5.30 13.71 1.13
CA VAL A 70 4.52 14.12 -0.05
C VAL A 70 3.70 15.39 0.16
N LEU A 71 3.23 15.64 1.39
CA LEU A 71 2.39 16.81 1.67
C LEU A 71 3.23 18.07 1.90
N LYS A 72 4.40 17.93 2.52
CA LYS A 72 5.28 19.05 2.85
C LYS A 72 6.22 19.38 1.71
N ASP A 73 6.90 18.36 1.18
CA ASP A 73 8.03 18.54 0.26
C ASP A 73 7.63 18.19 -1.18
N GLY A 74 6.50 17.51 -1.39
CA GLY A 74 6.03 17.11 -2.73
C GLY A 74 6.86 15.97 -3.34
N GLU A 75 7.70 15.32 -2.54
CA GLU A 75 8.66 14.32 -3.00
C GLU A 75 8.36 12.93 -2.43
N LEU A 76 8.73 11.90 -3.20
CA LEU A 76 8.68 10.50 -2.79
C LEU A 76 10.09 9.91 -2.77
N THR A 77 10.47 9.30 -1.65
CA THR A 77 11.67 8.47 -1.57
C THR A 77 11.41 7.11 -2.19
N THR A 78 11.69 6.97 -3.50
CA THR A 78 11.39 5.77 -4.31
C THR A 78 11.90 4.45 -3.71
N ARG A 79 13.06 4.46 -3.04
CA ARG A 79 13.64 3.28 -2.37
C ARG A 79 12.82 2.76 -1.18
N LYS A 80 11.97 3.59 -0.58
CA LYS A 80 11.11 3.22 0.56
C LYS A 80 9.73 2.69 0.11
N ILE A 81 9.34 2.89 -1.16
CA ILE A 81 8.02 2.51 -1.67
C ILE A 81 7.84 0.99 -1.62
N CYS A 82 6.69 0.54 -1.10
CA CYS A 82 6.32 -0.87 -1.06
C CYS A 82 6.17 -1.44 -2.48
N ARG A 83 7.01 -2.42 -2.83
CA ARG A 83 6.97 -3.12 -4.13
C ARG A 83 6.07 -4.37 -4.15
N THR A 84 5.09 -4.41 -3.25
CA THR A 84 4.02 -5.44 -3.23
C THR A 84 4.48 -6.90 -3.16
N PHE A 85 5.63 -7.16 -2.53
CA PHE A 85 6.18 -8.51 -2.29
C PHE A 85 5.26 -9.43 -1.46
N SER A 86 4.27 -8.86 -0.79
CA SER A 86 3.31 -9.54 0.08
C SER A 86 3.89 -10.21 1.33
N ASP A 87 5.18 -10.05 1.61
CA ASP A 87 5.84 -10.55 2.83
C ASP A 87 5.13 -10.14 4.13
N CYS A 88 4.58 -8.93 4.17
CA CYS A 88 3.76 -8.43 5.29
C CYS A 88 2.49 -9.26 5.59
N THR A 89 2.01 -10.06 4.63
CA THR A 89 0.88 -10.98 4.83
C THR A 89 1.32 -12.44 4.76
N THR A 90 2.35 -12.79 3.98
CA THR A 90 2.90 -14.14 3.93
C THR A 90 3.49 -14.57 5.28
N ALA A 91 4.21 -13.68 5.97
CA ALA A 91 4.77 -13.99 7.28
C ALA A 91 3.70 -14.37 8.33
N PRO A 92 2.66 -13.53 8.59
CA PRO A 92 1.63 -13.88 9.55
C PRO A 92 0.78 -15.09 9.16
N ARG A 93 0.60 -15.38 7.86
CA ARG A 93 -0.03 -16.63 7.42
C ARG A 93 0.77 -17.89 7.77
N ASN A 94 2.06 -17.74 8.08
CA ASN A 94 2.95 -18.80 8.54
C ASN A 94 3.30 -18.67 10.04
N GLY A 95 2.47 -17.97 10.82
CA GLY A 95 2.65 -17.84 12.28
C GLY A 95 3.76 -16.89 12.73
N MET A 96 4.31 -16.07 11.83
CA MET A 96 5.34 -15.07 12.15
C MET A 96 4.75 -13.66 12.31
N ILE A 97 5.56 -12.71 12.80
CA ILE A 97 5.15 -11.30 12.89
C ILE A 97 4.93 -10.67 11.50
N SER A 98 4.08 -9.64 11.42
CA SER A 98 3.93 -8.82 10.21
C SER A 98 4.99 -7.71 10.16
N GLY A 99 5.53 -7.43 8.97
CA GLY A 99 6.53 -6.39 8.76
C GLY A 99 6.98 -6.27 7.31
N CYS A 100 7.92 -5.36 7.04
CA CYS A 100 8.53 -5.21 5.71
C CYS A 100 9.93 -5.84 5.65
N PHE A 101 9.99 -7.16 5.58
CA PHE A 101 11.24 -7.93 5.50
C PHE A 101 12.22 -7.56 4.37
N PRO A 102 11.79 -7.11 3.16
CA PRO A 102 12.74 -6.78 2.10
C PRO A 102 13.31 -5.36 2.15
N LEU A 103 12.56 -4.37 2.67
CA LEU A 103 12.92 -2.95 2.59
C LEU A 103 13.25 -2.33 3.95
N ASP A 104 12.69 -2.83 5.04
CA ASP A 104 12.96 -2.31 6.38
C ASP A 104 14.23 -2.98 6.97
N PRO A 105 15.28 -2.21 7.36
CA PRO A 105 16.52 -2.77 7.87
C PRO A 105 16.40 -3.58 9.16
N PHE A 106 15.42 -3.25 10.02
CA PHE A 106 15.15 -4.01 11.24
C PHE A 106 14.59 -5.38 10.87
N TYR A 107 13.48 -5.43 10.11
CA TYR A 107 12.85 -6.70 9.73
C TYR A 107 13.77 -7.59 8.89
N LYS A 108 14.57 -6.99 7.99
CA LYS A 108 15.50 -7.75 7.13
C LYS A 108 16.53 -8.59 7.90
N LYS A 109 16.94 -8.12 9.08
CA LYS A 109 17.96 -8.75 9.93
C LYS A 109 17.38 -9.73 10.96
N THR A 110 16.06 -9.82 11.07
CA THR A 110 15.40 -10.76 11.99
C THR A 110 15.55 -12.22 11.52
N PRO A 111 15.51 -13.20 12.45
CA PRO A 111 15.42 -14.62 12.10
C PRO A 111 14.21 -14.93 11.19
N GLU A 112 13.06 -14.30 11.44
CA GLU A 112 11.84 -14.43 10.64
C GLU A 112 12.07 -13.99 9.20
N GLY A 113 12.89 -12.95 8.98
CA GLY A 113 13.29 -12.53 7.64
C GLY A 113 14.10 -13.59 6.89
N ALA A 114 14.93 -14.38 7.59
CA ALA A 114 15.63 -15.52 6.99
C ALA A 114 14.66 -16.67 6.70
N THR A 115 13.83 -17.04 7.66
CA THR A 115 12.80 -18.09 7.50
C THR A 115 11.87 -17.79 6.34
N LEU A 116 11.38 -16.56 6.21
CA LEU A 116 10.47 -16.16 5.13
C LEU A 116 11.13 -16.27 3.74
N ARG A 117 12.44 -15.99 3.64
CA ARG A 117 13.17 -16.16 2.37
C ARG A 117 13.26 -17.62 1.95
N GLU A 118 13.39 -18.55 2.90
CA GLU A 118 13.39 -19.99 2.59
C GLU A 118 11.98 -20.48 2.23
N LEU A 119 10.95 -20.13 3.01
CA LEU A 119 9.56 -20.51 2.72
C LEU A 119 9.09 -20.09 1.32
N LYS A 120 9.50 -18.90 0.86
CA LYS A 120 9.14 -18.39 -0.48
C LYS A 120 9.84 -19.13 -1.63
N LYS A 121 10.93 -19.87 -1.38
CA LYS A 121 11.55 -20.73 -2.41
C LYS A 121 10.76 -22.02 -2.60
N GLU A 122 10.19 -22.54 -1.51
CA GLU A 122 9.44 -23.81 -1.50
C GLU A 122 8.03 -23.66 -2.10
N THR A 123 7.47 -22.45 -2.06
CA THR A 123 6.18 -22.13 -2.67
C THR A 123 6.31 -20.89 -3.56
N PRO A 124 6.47 -21.06 -4.88
CA PRO A 124 6.34 -19.95 -5.81
C PRO A 124 4.88 -19.49 -5.78
N LEU A 125 4.63 -18.36 -5.12
CA LEU A 125 3.36 -17.63 -5.20
C LEU A 125 3.27 -16.86 -6.52
#